data_AF-W2SUY3-F1
#
_entry.id   AF-W2SUY3-F1
#
_cell.length_a   1.000
_cell.length_b   1.000
_cell.length_c   1.000
_cell.angle_alpha   90.00
_cell.angle_beta   90.00
_cell.angle_gamma   90.00
#
_symmetry.space_group_name_H-M   'P 1'
#
loop_
_entity.id
_entity.type
_entity.pdbx_description
1 polymer ?
#
loop_
_entity_poly.entity_id
_entity_poly.type
_entity_poly.pdbx_seq_one_letter_code
_entity_poly.pdbx_strand_id
1 'polypeptide(L)'
;SCVENACENTSPSDQLKAFSHTANNSPGYTFCSQSCGCITCEGCFFCQPSCLFYRIYALPTSHTIYTVFNCPSWETIVNAEVTIRQEGSTITNTLQLYPGQTTTWNNLRFSLIGTLVPQLPILSSTFMETDMGISIIKPAHKGQLATHNAGQLYYSTKQHAEQRIFASKACTCTHGLREASCMCSPGDMEELMKALPLPLVSKSFIILSRNKQVYAKPNIESTLQLHLVAENMKITTHLSNTTCEIETSDIIGCYDCVTGAEVSLYCRSSEGQTIANIECTTENQVALCTANGHLKKARLPLSDLHNFNRMHRVLPRRDCEVHSQRHTPICQR
;
A
#
# COMPACT_ATOMS: atom_id res chain seq x y z
N SER A 1 -2.42 51.59 -1.50
CA SER A 1 -3.04 50.31 -1.89
C SER A 1 -4.54 50.28 -1.64
N CYS A 2 -5.04 50.88 -0.56
CA CYS A 2 -6.49 51.03 -0.37
C CYS A 2 -6.97 52.27 -1.15
N VAL A 3 -7.62 52.02 -2.29
CA VAL A 3 -8.31 52.99 -3.15
C VAL A 3 -9.74 52.47 -3.37
N GLU A 4 -10.59 53.23 -4.05
CA GLU A 4 -11.98 52.84 -4.31
C GLU A 4 -12.06 51.41 -4.91
N ASN A 5 -12.94 50.58 -4.34
CA ASN A 5 -13.14 49.17 -4.68
C ASN A 5 -11.88 48.29 -4.62
N ALA A 6 -10.84 48.67 -3.85
CA ALA A 6 -9.59 47.92 -3.81
C ALA A 6 -9.76 46.46 -3.36
N CYS A 7 -10.62 46.18 -2.38
CA CYS A 7 -10.85 44.78 -1.96
C CYS A 7 -11.61 43.96 -2.99
N GLU A 8 -12.55 44.57 -3.71
CA GLU A 8 -13.31 43.89 -4.78
C GLU A 8 -12.43 43.58 -5.99
N ASN A 9 -11.45 44.46 -6.25
CA ASN A 9 -10.49 44.32 -7.35
C ASN A 9 -9.25 43.47 -6.99
N THR A 10 -9.13 43.00 -5.75
CA THR A 10 -7.98 42.17 -5.33
C THR A 10 -8.19 40.72 -5.78
N SER A 11 -7.29 40.23 -6.64
CA SER A 11 -7.24 38.84 -7.06
C SER A 11 -6.36 37.99 -6.12
N PRO A 12 -6.67 36.69 -5.93
CA PRO A 12 -5.82 35.77 -5.18
C PRO A 12 -4.37 35.67 -5.67
N SER A 13 -4.12 35.97 -6.94
CA SER A 13 -2.78 35.97 -7.54
C SER A 13 -1.98 37.26 -7.30
N ASP A 14 -2.60 38.31 -6.73
CA ASP A 14 -1.99 39.63 -6.69
C ASP A 14 -0.79 39.69 -5.74
N GLN A 15 0.28 40.34 -6.21
CA GLN A 15 1.45 40.67 -5.40
C GLN A 15 1.38 42.14 -5.00
N LEU A 16 1.25 42.40 -3.71
CA LEU A 16 1.15 43.76 -3.18
C LEU A 16 2.51 44.21 -2.66
N LYS A 17 2.87 45.48 -2.94
CA LYS A 17 4.10 46.11 -2.41
C LYS A 17 4.15 46.14 -0.88
N ALA A 18 3.00 46.04 -0.22
CA ALA A 18 2.88 45.99 1.24
C ALA A 18 3.33 44.64 1.82
N PHE A 19 3.39 43.57 1.02
CA PHE A 19 3.85 42.27 1.47
C PHE A 19 5.36 42.12 1.30
N SER A 20 5.96 41.31 2.15
CA SER A 20 7.38 40.99 2.07
C SER A 20 7.71 40.26 0.76
N HIS A 21 8.97 40.35 0.33
CA HIS A 21 9.48 39.64 -0.83
C HIS A 21 9.25 38.12 -0.72
N THR A 22 9.48 37.54 0.46
CA THR A 22 9.23 36.13 0.74
C THR A 22 7.76 35.76 0.56
N ALA A 23 6.82 36.58 1.05
CA ALA A 23 5.39 36.31 0.91
C ALA A 23 4.94 36.37 -0.56
N ASN A 24 5.40 37.38 -1.32
CA ASN A 24 5.03 37.53 -2.73
C ASN A 24 5.61 36.42 -3.62
N ASN A 25 6.81 35.92 -3.31
CA ASN A 25 7.48 34.86 -4.09
C ASN A 25 7.16 33.44 -3.61
N SER A 26 6.41 33.31 -2.52
CA SER A 26 5.95 32.01 -2.04
C SER A 26 4.58 31.66 -2.64
N PRO A 27 4.28 30.37 -2.84
CA PRO A 27 2.96 29.92 -3.25
C PRO A 27 1.91 30.40 -2.26
N GLY A 28 0.89 31.09 -2.73
CA GLY A 28 -0.02 31.78 -1.85
C GLY A 28 -1.17 32.47 -2.54
N TYR A 29 -2.14 32.81 -1.71
CA TYR A 29 -3.35 33.51 -2.08
C TYR A 29 -3.42 34.82 -1.32
N THR A 30 -3.64 35.91 -2.06
CA THR A 30 -3.85 37.25 -1.53
C THR A 30 -5.34 37.47 -1.31
N PHE A 31 -5.69 38.13 -0.22
CA PHE A 31 -7.05 38.45 0.15
C PHE A 31 -7.14 39.90 0.62
N CYS A 32 -8.34 40.45 0.52
CA CYS A 32 -8.66 41.75 1.07
C CYS A 32 -10.01 41.68 1.79
N SER A 33 -10.07 42.32 2.95
CA SER A 33 -11.31 42.50 3.71
C SER A 33 -11.48 43.98 4.03
N GLN A 34 -12.71 44.47 3.90
CA GLN A 34 -13.03 45.84 4.32
C GLN A 34 -13.08 45.86 5.86
N SER A 35 -12.44 46.87 6.43
CA SER A 35 -12.45 47.16 7.86
C SER A 35 -13.09 48.54 8.08
N CYS A 36 -13.24 48.94 9.33
CA CYS A 36 -13.98 50.14 9.66
C CYS A 36 -13.20 51.42 9.26
N GLY A 37 -13.94 52.49 8.96
CA GLY A 37 -13.42 53.80 8.56
C GLY A 37 -13.76 54.89 9.59
N CYS A 38 -13.37 56.13 9.31
CA CYS A 38 -13.51 57.31 10.19
C CYS A 38 -12.56 57.35 11.39
N ILE A 39 -12.51 58.51 12.04
CA ILE A 39 -11.60 58.79 13.17
C ILE A 39 -11.87 57.88 14.38
N THR A 40 -13.10 57.37 14.50
CA THR A 40 -13.54 56.37 15.49
C THR A 40 -12.88 55.01 15.31
N CYS A 41 -12.28 54.77 14.15
CA CYS A 41 -11.50 53.57 13.83
C CYS A 41 -10.00 53.81 13.99
N GLU A 42 -9.63 54.20 15.21
CA GLU A 42 -8.24 54.33 15.69
C GLU A 42 -7.25 54.95 14.68
N GLY A 43 -7.64 56.09 14.08
CA GLY A 43 -6.71 56.92 13.29
C GLY A 43 -6.97 57.05 11.80
N CYS A 44 -8.11 56.61 11.27
CA CYS A 44 -8.48 56.88 9.88
C CYS A 44 -9.05 58.30 9.72
N PHE A 45 -8.38 59.19 8.98
CA PHE A 45 -8.87 60.55 8.72
C PHE A 45 -10.12 60.56 7.82
N PHE A 46 -10.22 59.60 6.90
CA PHE A 46 -11.33 59.46 5.96
C PHE A 46 -12.37 58.47 6.48
N CYS A 47 -13.65 58.75 6.20
CA CYS A 47 -14.78 57.90 6.55
C CYS A 47 -15.08 56.77 5.56
N GLN A 48 -14.19 56.55 4.59
CA GLN A 48 -14.26 55.40 3.70
C GLN A 48 -13.79 54.14 4.45
N PRO A 49 -14.33 52.94 4.13
CA PRO A 49 -13.86 51.69 4.70
C PRO A 49 -12.35 51.53 4.46
N SER A 50 -11.62 51.10 5.50
CA SER A 50 -10.21 50.77 5.36
C SER A 50 -10.04 49.37 4.75
N CYS A 51 -8.89 49.07 4.18
CA CYS A 51 -8.61 47.79 3.54
C CYS A 51 -7.59 47.00 4.35
N LEU A 52 -7.97 45.82 4.83
CA LEU A 52 -7.07 44.85 5.42
C LEU A 52 -6.65 43.84 4.35
N PHE A 53 -5.45 44.03 3.82
CA PHE A 53 -4.81 43.09 2.90
C PHE A 53 -4.04 42.03 3.68
N TYR A 54 -4.25 40.76 3.37
CA TYR A 54 -3.50 39.66 3.97
C TYR A 54 -3.20 38.59 2.92
N ARG A 55 -2.12 37.84 3.13
CA ARG A 55 -1.69 36.79 2.21
C ARG A 55 -1.38 35.51 2.99
N ILE A 56 -1.96 34.41 2.54
CA ILE A 56 -1.65 33.07 3.04
C ILE A 56 -0.67 32.46 2.08
N TYR A 57 0.47 31.97 2.57
CA TYR A 57 1.47 31.32 1.73
C TYR A 57 2.11 30.12 2.42
N ALA A 58 2.60 29.17 1.62
CA ALA A 58 3.23 27.96 2.13
C ALA A 58 4.76 28.06 2.06
N LEU A 59 5.43 27.63 3.12
CA LEU A 59 6.88 27.44 3.17
C LEU A 59 7.20 25.98 3.51
N PRO A 60 8.20 25.37 2.87
CA PRO A 60 8.65 24.05 3.24
C PRO A 60 9.28 24.08 4.64
N THR A 61 8.87 23.16 5.50
CA THR A 61 9.46 22.97 6.84
C THR A 61 10.69 22.06 6.80
N SER A 62 10.85 21.27 5.74
CA SER A 62 12.02 20.41 5.53
C SER A 62 12.44 20.39 4.05
N HIS A 63 13.64 19.87 3.80
CA HIS A 63 14.18 19.66 2.46
C HIS A 63 13.84 18.27 1.89
N THR A 64 13.10 17.44 2.63
CA THR A 64 12.75 16.08 2.20
C THR A 64 11.70 16.13 1.08
N ILE A 65 12.00 15.48 -0.03
CA ILE A 65 11.08 15.39 -1.17
C ILE A 65 10.33 14.06 -1.10
N TYR A 66 9.01 14.15 -0.99
CA TYR A 66 8.10 13.01 -1.00
C TYR A 66 7.58 12.78 -2.41
N THR A 67 7.82 11.60 -2.97
CA THR A 67 7.35 11.24 -4.30
C THR A 67 6.09 10.39 -4.17
N VAL A 68 4.96 10.93 -4.62
CA VAL A 68 3.67 10.23 -4.60
C VAL A 68 3.42 9.58 -5.97
N PHE A 69 3.07 8.31 -5.98
CA PHE A 69 2.83 7.56 -7.22
C PHE A 69 1.78 6.46 -7.05
N ASN A 70 1.26 5.97 -8.17
CA ASN A 70 0.39 4.81 -8.26
C ASN A 70 0.92 3.85 -9.34
N CYS A 71 0.51 2.58 -9.27
CA CYS A 71 0.86 1.57 -10.26
C CYS A 71 -0.37 1.31 -11.15
N PRO A 72 -0.45 1.90 -12.36
CA PRO A 72 -1.61 1.74 -13.24
C PRO A 72 -1.76 0.31 -13.77
N SER A 73 -0.66 -0.43 -13.85
CA SER A 73 -0.61 -1.82 -14.27
C SER A 73 0.41 -2.59 -13.44
N TRP A 74 0.14 -3.87 -13.22
CA TRP A 74 1.02 -4.79 -12.52
C TRP A 74 1.43 -5.91 -13.47
N GLU A 75 2.73 -6.17 -13.55
CA GLU A 75 3.28 -7.28 -14.32
C GLU A 75 3.37 -8.53 -13.45
N THR A 76 2.78 -9.64 -13.91
CA THR A 76 2.78 -10.90 -13.18
C THR A 76 4.00 -11.73 -13.54
N ILE A 77 4.75 -12.16 -12.53
CA ILE A 77 5.95 -12.98 -12.67
C ILE A 77 5.83 -14.19 -11.74
N VAL A 78 6.09 -15.39 -12.28
CA VAL A 78 6.15 -16.63 -11.51
C VAL A 78 7.60 -17.10 -11.45
N ASN A 79 8.17 -17.16 -10.25
CA ASN A 79 9.48 -17.76 -10.04
C ASN A 79 9.30 -19.26 -9.78
N ALA A 80 9.75 -20.10 -10.70
CA ALA A 80 9.68 -21.55 -10.60
C ALA A 80 11.08 -22.12 -10.30
N GLU A 81 11.21 -22.85 -9.20
CA GLU A 81 12.41 -23.62 -8.91
C GLU A 81 12.29 -25.01 -9.56
N VAL A 82 13.17 -25.31 -10.49
CA VAL A 82 13.15 -26.56 -11.26
C VAL A 82 14.41 -27.36 -10.93
N THR A 83 14.22 -28.61 -10.52
CA THR A 83 15.31 -29.53 -10.23
C THR A 83 15.24 -30.74 -11.15
N ILE A 84 16.34 -31.03 -11.85
CA ILE A 84 16.52 -32.22 -12.69
C ILE A 84 17.54 -33.12 -12.01
N ARG A 85 17.15 -34.37 -11.75
CA ARG A 85 18.04 -35.42 -11.23
C ARG A 85 18.37 -36.39 -12.37
N GLN A 86 19.65 -36.53 -12.67
CA GLN A 86 20.20 -37.50 -13.63
C GLN A 86 21.15 -38.46 -12.89
N GLU A 87 21.48 -39.60 -13.49
CA GLU A 87 22.45 -40.54 -12.91
C GLU A 87 23.81 -39.83 -12.71
N GLY A 88 24.10 -39.47 -11.45
CA GLY A 88 25.35 -38.81 -11.05
C GLY A 88 25.30 -37.28 -10.93
N SER A 89 24.23 -36.58 -11.32
CA SER A 89 24.14 -35.12 -11.16
C SER A 89 22.73 -34.63 -10.82
N THR A 90 22.64 -33.66 -9.91
CA THR A 90 21.40 -32.93 -9.62
C THR A 90 21.63 -31.47 -9.96
N ILE A 91 20.80 -30.93 -10.86
CA ILE A 91 20.90 -29.54 -11.31
C ILE A 91 19.60 -28.85 -10.93
N THR A 92 19.72 -27.75 -10.18
CA THR A 92 18.60 -26.90 -9.75
C THR A 92 18.77 -25.51 -10.34
N ASN A 93 17.69 -24.94 -10.85
CA ASN A 93 17.68 -23.56 -11.37
C ASN A 93 16.35 -22.88 -11.07
N THR A 94 16.38 -21.56 -10.92
CA THR A 94 15.18 -20.73 -10.74
C THR A 94 14.86 -20.03 -12.05
N LEU A 95 13.72 -20.38 -12.64
CA LEU A 95 13.22 -19.81 -13.89
C LEU A 95 12.19 -18.72 -13.58
N GLN A 96 12.26 -17.61 -14.30
CA GLN A 96 11.19 -16.61 -14.30
C GLN A 96 10.25 -16.90 -15.48
N LEU A 97 8.99 -17.11 -15.16
CA LEU A 97 7.94 -17.38 -16.14
C LEU A 97 7.01 -16.17 -16.20
N TYR A 98 6.71 -15.75 -17.42
CA TYR A 98 5.80 -14.65 -17.73
C TYR A 98 4.56 -15.22 -18.44
N PRO A 99 3.35 -14.77 -18.08
CA PRO A 99 2.13 -15.21 -18.76
C PRO A 99 2.20 -14.99 -20.27
N GLY A 100 1.78 -15.99 -21.04
CA GLY A 100 1.83 -15.98 -22.51
C GLY A 100 3.21 -16.24 -23.12
N GLN A 101 4.26 -16.46 -22.31
CA GLN A 101 5.61 -16.73 -22.81
C GLN A 101 6.04 -18.17 -22.56
N THR A 102 6.95 -18.67 -23.41
CA THR A 102 7.60 -19.97 -23.27
C THR A 102 9.05 -19.79 -22.87
N THR A 103 9.42 -20.32 -21.71
CA THR A 103 10.81 -20.37 -21.23
C THR A 103 11.36 -21.77 -21.42
N THR A 104 12.49 -21.90 -22.11
CA THR A 104 13.16 -23.18 -22.33
C THR A 104 14.37 -23.30 -21.42
N TRP A 105 14.52 -24.43 -20.73
CA TRP A 105 15.69 -24.73 -19.92
C TRP A 105 16.03 -26.22 -20.02
N ASN A 106 17.23 -26.53 -20.50
CA ASN A 106 17.65 -27.90 -20.82
C ASN A 106 16.65 -28.54 -21.81
N ASN A 107 16.22 -29.79 -21.58
CA ASN A 107 15.23 -30.49 -22.41
C ASN A 107 13.76 -30.19 -22.00
N LEU A 108 13.54 -29.14 -21.21
CA LEU A 108 12.21 -28.77 -20.71
C LEU A 108 11.77 -27.42 -21.29
N ARG A 109 10.53 -27.37 -21.78
CA ARG A 109 9.87 -26.12 -22.19
C ARG A 109 8.70 -25.85 -21.28
N PHE A 110 8.70 -24.67 -20.66
CA PHE A 110 7.69 -24.20 -19.73
C PHE A 110 6.91 -23.06 -20.40
N SER A 111 5.61 -23.26 -20.64
CA SER A 111 4.75 -22.20 -21.14
C SER A 111 3.72 -21.84 -20.07
N LEU A 112 3.79 -20.62 -19.54
CA LEU A 112 2.79 -20.14 -18.58
C LEU A 112 1.59 -19.62 -19.36
N ILE A 113 0.57 -20.46 -19.52
CA ILE A 113 -0.62 -20.13 -20.33
C ILE A 113 -1.41 -19.00 -19.66
N GLY A 114 -1.54 -19.06 -18.34
CA GLY A 114 -2.27 -18.05 -17.59
C GLY A 114 -2.17 -18.24 -16.08
N THR A 115 -2.58 -17.19 -15.37
CA THR A 115 -2.60 -17.14 -13.91
C THR A 115 -3.93 -16.58 -13.44
N LEU A 116 -4.60 -17.27 -12.52
CA LEU A 116 -5.76 -16.73 -11.82
C LEU A 116 -5.27 -16.22 -10.47
N VAL A 117 -4.90 -14.93 -10.47
CA VAL A 117 -4.54 -14.22 -9.23
C VAL A 117 -5.82 -13.56 -8.69
N PRO A 118 -6.16 -13.76 -7.41
CA PRO A 118 -7.30 -13.12 -6.79
C PRO A 118 -7.26 -11.60 -6.94
N GLN A 119 -8.41 -10.95 -7.07
CA GLN A 119 -8.45 -9.49 -7.09
C GLN A 119 -7.97 -8.95 -5.73
N LEU A 120 -6.89 -8.19 -5.76
CA LEU A 120 -6.26 -7.59 -4.58
C LEU A 120 -6.49 -6.07 -4.62
N PRO A 121 -7.48 -5.53 -3.87
CA PRO A 121 -7.77 -4.09 -3.87
C PRO A 121 -6.57 -3.23 -3.51
N ILE A 122 -5.65 -3.77 -2.69
CA ILE A 122 -4.40 -3.11 -2.30
C ILE A 122 -3.52 -2.71 -3.50
N LEU A 123 -3.66 -3.37 -4.66
CA LEU A 123 -2.90 -3.03 -5.87
C LEU A 123 -3.29 -1.67 -6.47
N SER A 124 -4.44 -1.13 -6.08
CA SER A 124 -4.90 0.22 -6.46
C SER A 124 -4.44 1.33 -5.49
N SER A 125 -3.62 0.97 -4.50
CA SER A 125 -3.16 1.91 -3.48
C SER A 125 -2.29 3.03 -4.05
N THR A 126 -2.26 4.16 -3.35
CA THR A 126 -1.30 5.23 -3.58
C THR A 126 -0.09 5.04 -2.69
N PHE A 127 1.10 5.17 -3.26
CA PHE A 127 2.37 5.01 -2.57
C PHE A 127 3.08 6.35 -2.42
N MET A 128 3.88 6.46 -1.36
CA MET A 128 4.74 7.59 -1.10
C MET A 128 6.16 7.09 -0.87
N GLU A 129 7.13 7.59 -1.64
CA GLU A 129 8.55 7.27 -1.55
C GLU A 129 9.36 8.45 -1.00
N THR A 130 10.28 8.14 -0.11
CA THR A 130 11.40 9.01 0.28
C THR A 130 12.71 8.21 0.26
N ASP A 131 13.81 8.85 0.62
CA ASP A 131 15.10 8.15 0.81
C ASP A 131 15.06 7.10 1.92
N MET A 132 14.10 7.18 2.85
CA MET A 132 13.94 6.21 3.94
C MET A 132 13.15 4.96 3.54
N GLY A 133 12.37 5.00 2.46
CA GLY A 133 11.56 3.87 2.02
C GLY A 133 10.25 4.28 1.38
N ILE A 134 9.34 3.31 1.28
CA ILE A 134 8.03 3.46 0.64
C ILE A 134 6.94 3.11 1.64
N SER A 135 5.87 3.90 1.66
CA SER A 135 4.67 3.64 2.45
C SER A 135 3.41 3.73 1.58
N ILE A 136 2.33 3.11 2.04
CA ILE A 136 0.99 3.27 1.49
C ILE A 136 0.33 4.47 2.16
N ILE A 137 -0.31 5.33 1.36
CA ILE A 137 -1.02 6.52 1.85
C ILE A 137 -2.45 6.55 1.32
N LYS A 138 -3.26 7.45 1.90
CA LYS A 138 -4.60 7.74 1.38
C LYS A 138 -4.51 8.20 -0.08
N PRO A 139 -5.54 7.89 -0.91
CA PRO A 139 -5.55 8.27 -2.31
C PRO A 139 -5.28 9.77 -2.52
N ALA A 140 -4.34 10.06 -3.42
CA ALA A 140 -4.01 11.41 -3.85
C ALA A 140 -3.81 11.41 -5.38
N HIS A 141 -4.68 12.11 -6.09
CA HIS A 141 -4.60 12.20 -7.55
C HIS A 141 -3.82 13.44 -7.99
N LYS A 142 -3.04 13.30 -9.07
CA LYS A 142 -2.28 14.40 -9.64
C LYS A 142 -3.20 15.57 -9.99
N GLY A 143 -2.88 16.77 -9.50
CA GLY A 143 -3.65 17.99 -9.74
C GLY A 143 -4.89 18.16 -8.84
N GLN A 144 -5.24 17.17 -8.03
CA GLN A 144 -6.33 17.31 -7.06
C GLN A 144 -5.79 17.88 -5.75
N LEU A 145 -6.05 19.18 -5.54
CA LEU A 145 -5.70 19.86 -4.31
C LEU A 145 -6.75 19.55 -3.23
N ALA A 146 -6.37 18.72 -2.27
CA ALA A 146 -7.24 18.32 -1.16
C ALA A 146 -6.50 18.49 0.17
N THR A 147 -7.25 18.87 1.21
CA THR A 147 -6.71 19.07 2.55
C THR A 147 -6.52 17.73 3.27
N HIS A 148 -5.57 17.66 4.19
CA HIS A 148 -5.29 16.46 5.00
C HIS A 148 -4.83 15.23 4.20
N ASN A 149 -4.28 15.43 3.01
CA ASN A 149 -3.64 14.38 2.23
C ASN A 149 -2.41 14.90 1.48
N ALA A 150 -1.71 14.00 0.78
CA ALA A 150 -0.49 14.34 0.05
C ALA A 150 -0.72 15.27 -1.16
N GLY A 151 -1.97 15.54 -1.52
CA GLY A 151 -2.36 16.52 -2.54
C GLY A 151 -2.51 17.95 -2.01
N GLN A 152 -2.34 18.20 -0.71
CA GLN A 152 -2.50 19.54 -0.13
C GLN A 152 -1.51 20.56 -0.72
N LEU A 153 -0.31 20.11 -1.07
CA LEU A 153 0.73 20.89 -1.74
C LEU A 153 1.33 20.05 -2.86
N TYR A 154 1.34 20.58 -4.09
CA TYR A 154 1.83 19.87 -5.26
C TYR A 154 2.98 20.61 -5.95
N TYR A 155 3.95 19.84 -6.46
CA TYR A 155 5.05 20.29 -7.30
C TYR A 155 4.97 19.63 -8.67
N SER A 156 4.97 20.41 -9.75
CA SER A 156 4.87 19.87 -11.12
C SER A 156 6.16 19.16 -11.57
N THR A 157 7.33 19.61 -11.12
CA THR A 157 8.64 18.98 -11.37
C THR A 157 9.64 19.32 -10.26
N LYS A 158 10.69 18.49 -10.10
CA LYS A 158 11.83 18.75 -9.18
C LYS A 158 12.54 20.08 -9.45
N GLN A 159 12.40 20.65 -10.64
CA GLN A 159 13.18 21.79 -11.12
C GLN A 159 12.35 23.09 -11.26
N HIS A 160 11.03 23.00 -11.44
CA HIS A 160 10.15 24.18 -11.40
C HIS A 160 9.43 24.28 -10.06
N ALA A 161 10.15 24.87 -9.11
CA ALA A 161 9.60 25.44 -7.88
C ALA A 161 8.70 26.67 -8.11
N GLU A 162 8.43 27.06 -9.36
CA GLU A 162 7.78 28.33 -9.71
C GLU A 162 6.26 28.21 -9.89
N GLN A 163 5.73 26.99 -10.01
CA GLN A 163 4.28 26.72 -10.03
C GLN A 163 3.87 25.88 -8.82
N ARG A 164 4.24 26.38 -7.64
CA ARG A 164 3.81 25.82 -6.37
C ARG A 164 2.34 26.22 -6.16
N ILE A 165 1.46 25.24 -6.01
CA ILE A 165 0.05 25.48 -5.70
C ILE A 165 -0.31 24.62 -4.50
N PHE A 166 -0.95 25.22 -3.50
CA PHE A 166 -1.54 24.50 -2.39
C PHE A 166 -3.06 24.69 -2.37
N ALA A 167 -3.79 23.79 -1.73
CA ALA A 167 -5.24 23.88 -1.65
C ALA A 167 -5.67 25.22 -1.01
N SER A 168 -6.45 26.05 -1.72
CA SER A 168 -6.91 27.35 -1.19
C SER A 168 -7.72 27.22 0.10
N LYS A 169 -8.37 26.07 0.30
CA LYS A 169 -9.12 25.70 1.51
C LYS A 169 -8.25 25.11 2.63
N ALA A 170 -6.93 25.01 2.45
CA ALA A 170 -6.03 24.50 3.49
C ALA A 170 -5.96 25.43 4.71
N CYS A 171 -6.32 26.70 4.56
CA CYS A 171 -6.33 27.67 5.64
C CYS A 171 -7.67 28.40 5.69
N THR A 172 -8.18 28.58 6.90
CA THR A 172 -9.38 29.39 7.19
C THR A 172 -8.93 30.62 7.97
N CYS A 173 -9.32 31.81 7.51
CA CYS A 173 -8.96 33.06 8.16
C CYS A 173 -10.19 33.82 8.64
N THR A 174 -10.06 34.41 9.83
CA THR A 174 -10.97 35.41 10.38
C THR A 174 -10.27 36.76 10.41
N HIS A 175 -10.95 37.82 9.98
CA HIS A 175 -10.39 39.17 9.96
C HIS A 175 -10.91 39.97 11.15
N GLY A 176 -9.98 40.60 11.88
CA GLY A 176 -10.28 41.66 12.84
C GLY A 176 -10.09 43.03 12.20
N LEU A 177 -9.99 44.07 13.03
CA LEU A 177 -9.85 45.46 12.56
C LEU A 177 -8.50 45.77 11.91
N ARG A 178 -7.42 45.15 12.42
CA ARG A 178 -6.02 45.39 11.99
C ARG A 178 -5.27 44.16 11.53
N GLU A 179 -5.73 42.98 11.92
CA GLU A 179 -5.04 41.72 11.66
C GLU A 179 -6.01 40.65 11.19
N ALA A 180 -5.49 39.73 10.38
CA ALA A 180 -6.17 38.51 10.01
C ALA A 180 -5.54 37.36 10.80
N SER A 181 -6.37 36.58 11.48
CA SER A 181 -5.96 35.35 12.15
C SER A 181 -6.32 34.16 11.26
N CYS A 182 -5.34 33.33 10.93
CA CYS A 182 -5.50 32.21 10.02
C CYS A 182 -5.11 30.90 10.71
N MET A 183 -5.95 29.88 10.56
CA MET A 183 -5.67 28.52 10.99
C MET A 183 -5.56 27.61 9.77
N CYS A 184 -4.47 26.86 9.67
CA CYS A 184 -4.20 25.97 8.54
C CYS A 184 -4.24 24.50 8.96
N SER A 185 -4.75 23.64 8.07
CA SER A 185 -4.71 22.19 8.22
C SER A 185 -3.27 21.68 8.22
N PRO A 186 -2.93 20.72 9.09
CA PRO A 186 -1.60 20.12 9.12
C PRO A 186 -1.30 19.46 7.77
N GLY A 187 -0.11 19.72 7.25
CA GLY A 187 0.42 19.16 6.00
C GLY A 187 1.67 18.31 6.25
N ASP A 188 1.71 17.61 7.38
CA ASP A 188 2.87 16.80 7.75
C ASP A 188 2.91 15.50 6.92
N MET A 189 3.77 15.51 5.90
CA MET A 189 3.99 14.36 5.03
C MET A 189 4.65 13.18 5.77
N GLU A 190 5.42 13.44 6.83
CA GLU A 190 6.07 12.41 7.62
C GLU A 190 5.03 11.60 8.40
N GLU A 191 4.03 12.27 8.97
CA GLU A 191 2.90 11.63 9.64
C GLU A 191 2.10 10.73 8.68
N LEU A 192 1.84 11.22 7.46
CA LEU A 192 1.16 10.42 6.42
C LEU A 192 1.96 9.16 6.06
N MET A 193 3.28 9.26 5.99
CA MET A 193 4.17 8.15 5.62
C MET A 193 4.30 7.11 6.75
N LYS A 194 4.17 7.51 8.02
CA LYS A 194 4.26 6.60 9.19
C LYS A 194 3.11 5.62 9.32
N ALA A 195 1.97 5.88 8.68
CA ALA A 195 0.74 5.10 8.88
C ALA A 195 0.86 3.64 8.38
N LEU A 196 1.42 3.41 7.19
CA LEU A 196 1.50 2.07 6.55
C LEU A 196 2.83 1.89 5.81
N PRO A 197 3.96 1.73 6.51
CA PRO A 197 5.26 1.49 5.88
C PRO A 197 5.34 0.11 5.22
N LEU A 198 6.12 0.02 4.13
CA LEU A 198 6.48 -1.27 3.53
C LEU A 198 7.71 -1.88 4.23
N PRO A 199 7.80 -3.22 4.35
CA PRO A 199 6.88 -4.22 3.80
C PRO A 199 5.55 -4.32 4.57
N LEU A 200 4.44 -4.39 3.84
CA LEU A 200 3.12 -4.66 4.40
C LEU A 200 2.78 -6.13 4.17
N VAL A 201 2.70 -6.89 5.26
CA VAL A 201 2.34 -8.32 5.24
C VAL A 201 0.91 -8.47 5.75
N SER A 202 0.04 -9.00 4.90
CA SER A 202 -1.32 -9.39 5.22
C SER A 202 -1.53 -10.89 4.97
N LYS A 203 -2.71 -11.40 5.29
CA LYS A 203 -3.10 -12.78 4.98
C LYS A 203 -3.12 -13.03 3.47
N SER A 204 -3.72 -12.13 2.70
CA SER A 204 -3.94 -12.34 1.26
C SER A 204 -2.81 -11.86 0.38
N PHE A 205 -1.94 -10.98 0.88
CA PHE A 205 -0.87 -10.39 0.09
C PHE A 205 0.31 -9.94 0.95
N ILE A 206 1.44 -9.76 0.29
CA ILE A 206 2.61 -9.07 0.80
C ILE A 206 2.95 -7.98 -0.21
N ILE A 207 3.01 -6.74 0.25
CA ILE A 207 3.55 -5.62 -0.53
C ILE A 207 4.94 -5.32 -0.01
N LEU A 208 5.93 -5.32 -0.89
CA LEU A 208 7.32 -5.09 -0.53
C LEU A 208 7.97 -4.12 -1.51
N SER A 209 8.99 -3.41 -1.04
CA SER A 209 9.81 -2.54 -1.88
C SER A 209 11.18 -3.15 -2.07
N ARG A 210 11.66 -3.20 -3.31
CA ARG A 210 13.03 -3.60 -3.65
C ARG A 210 13.53 -2.71 -4.77
N ASN A 211 14.72 -2.11 -4.60
CA ASN A 211 15.31 -1.20 -5.58
C ASN A 211 14.35 -0.08 -6.03
N LYS A 212 13.59 0.50 -5.07
CA LYS A 212 12.56 1.53 -5.33
C LYS A 212 11.40 1.08 -6.23
N GLN A 213 11.26 -0.22 -6.47
CA GLN A 213 10.11 -0.81 -7.14
C GLN A 213 9.23 -1.52 -6.13
N VAL A 214 7.92 -1.39 -6.31
CA VAL A 214 6.92 -2.05 -5.46
C VAL A 214 6.57 -3.40 -6.08
N TYR A 215 6.61 -4.45 -5.27
CA TYR A 215 6.23 -5.80 -5.64
C TYR A 215 5.06 -6.23 -4.78
N ALA A 216 4.10 -6.93 -5.39
CA ALA A 216 3.01 -7.56 -4.70
C ALA A 216 3.11 -9.08 -4.86
N LYS A 217 3.08 -9.80 -3.75
CA LYS A 217 3.05 -11.25 -3.72
C LYS A 217 1.71 -11.69 -3.14
N PRO A 218 0.87 -12.42 -3.88
CA PRO A 218 -0.30 -13.06 -3.28
C PRO A 218 0.17 -14.06 -2.20
N ASN A 219 -0.46 -14.00 -1.03
CA ASN A 219 -0.20 -14.88 0.11
C ASN A 219 -1.35 -15.88 0.35
N ILE A 220 -2.26 -15.93 -0.61
CA ILE A 220 -3.34 -16.92 -0.76
C ILE A 220 -3.06 -17.79 -1.97
N GLU A 221 -3.74 -18.93 -2.03
CA GLU A 221 -3.67 -19.84 -3.17
C GLU A 221 -3.97 -19.10 -4.48
N SER A 222 -3.12 -19.34 -5.46
CA SER A 222 -3.27 -18.82 -6.83
C SER A 222 -3.17 -20.00 -7.78
N THR A 223 -4.07 -20.06 -8.76
CA THR A 223 -4.06 -21.14 -9.74
C THR A 223 -3.18 -20.75 -10.93
N LEU A 224 -2.29 -21.65 -11.32
CA LEU A 224 -1.38 -21.46 -12.44
C LEU A 224 -1.68 -22.53 -13.50
N GLN A 225 -1.83 -22.11 -14.75
CA GLN A 225 -1.92 -23.03 -15.87
C GLN A 225 -0.56 -23.10 -16.57
N LEU A 226 0.19 -24.16 -16.28
CA LEU A 226 1.52 -24.40 -16.83
C LEU A 226 1.46 -25.54 -17.85
N HIS A 227 1.97 -25.29 -19.05
CA HIS A 227 2.20 -26.33 -20.04
C HIS A 227 3.68 -26.69 -20.05
N LEU A 228 3.96 -27.94 -19.68
CA LEU A 228 5.31 -28.51 -19.65
C LEU A 228 5.47 -29.49 -20.80
N VAL A 229 6.51 -29.26 -21.61
CA VAL A 229 6.96 -30.22 -22.62
C VAL A 229 8.34 -30.70 -22.22
N ALA A 230 8.49 -32.02 -22.07
CA ALA A 230 9.78 -32.66 -21.80
C ALA A 230 10.23 -33.43 -23.04
N GLU A 231 11.29 -32.96 -23.69
CA GLU A 231 11.82 -33.57 -24.90
C GLU A 231 12.65 -34.80 -24.54
N ASN A 232 12.42 -35.91 -25.26
CA ASN A 232 13.12 -37.18 -25.07
C ASN A 232 12.99 -37.77 -23.65
N MET A 233 11.93 -37.41 -22.91
CA MET A 233 11.64 -37.92 -21.58
C MET A 233 10.26 -38.58 -21.54
N LYS A 234 10.11 -39.63 -20.73
CA LYS A 234 8.81 -40.26 -20.45
C LYS A 234 8.31 -39.77 -19.10
N ILE A 235 7.10 -39.20 -19.06
CA ILE A 235 6.48 -38.74 -17.83
C ILE A 235 5.81 -39.94 -17.15
N THR A 236 6.18 -40.21 -15.89
CA THR A 236 5.52 -41.20 -15.02
C THR A 236 4.98 -40.48 -13.78
N THR A 237 3.79 -40.85 -13.34
CA THR A 237 3.15 -40.28 -12.15
C THR A 237 3.35 -41.23 -10.97
N HIS A 238 3.88 -40.73 -9.86
CA HIS A 238 3.98 -41.47 -8.61
C HIS A 238 3.00 -40.88 -7.59
N LEU A 239 2.07 -41.71 -7.11
CA LEU A 239 1.17 -41.35 -6.02
C LEU A 239 1.80 -41.81 -4.70
N SER A 240 1.95 -40.91 -3.73
CA SER A 240 2.44 -41.21 -2.39
C SER A 240 1.35 -40.90 -1.37
N ASN A 241 0.99 -41.89 -0.55
CA ASN A 241 -0.01 -41.74 0.51
C ASN A 241 0.69 -41.34 1.81
N THR A 242 0.73 -40.03 2.07
CA THR A 242 1.38 -39.46 3.25
C THR A 242 0.34 -38.90 4.22
N THR A 243 0.57 -39.11 5.52
CA THR A 243 -0.23 -38.50 6.60
C THR A 243 0.53 -37.32 7.19
N CYS A 244 -0.18 -36.25 7.55
CA CYS A 244 0.40 -35.04 8.13
C CYS A 244 -0.11 -34.79 9.55
N GLU A 245 0.78 -34.38 10.44
CA GLU A 245 0.49 -33.97 11.82
C GLU A 245 0.82 -32.48 11.98
N ILE A 246 -0.06 -31.73 12.64
CA ILE A 246 0.06 -30.27 12.81
C ILE A 246 -0.05 -29.91 14.29
N GLU A 247 0.89 -29.09 14.76
CA GLU A 247 0.88 -28.47 16.07
C GLU A 247 0.85 -26.94 15.92
N THR A 248 0.20 -26.22 16.84
CA THR A 248 -0.03 -24.78 16.74
C THR A 248 0.42 -24.02 17.99
N SER A 249 1.00 -22.83 17.82
CA SER A 249 1.33 -21.90 18.90
C SER A 249 0.14 -21.02 19.31
N ASP A 250 0.37 -20.16 20.31
CA ASP A 250 -0.52 -19.04 20.62
C ASP A 250 -0.64 -18.07 19.43
N ILE A 251 -1.78 -17.37 19.39
CA ILE A 251 -2.13 -16.37 18.37
C ILE A 251 -1.73 -14.98 18.86
N ILE A 252 -0.97 -14.23 18.05
CA ILE A 252 -0.46 -12.90 18.40
C ILE A 252 -0.78 -11.90 17.29
N GLY A 253 -1.49 -10.81 17.59
CA GLY A 253 -1.65 -9.68 16.69
C GLY A 253 -2.86 -8.80 17.01
N CYS A 254 -3.49 -8.23 15.98
CA CYS A 254 -4.62 -7.31 16.13
C CYS A 254 -5.91 -7.87 15.54
N TYR A 255 -7.03 -7.37 16.06
CA TYR A 255 -8.37 -7.55 15.49
C TYR A 255 -8.73 -6.30 14.67
N ASP A 256 -9.58 -6.47 13.67
CA ASP A 256 -10.09 -5.43 12.76
C ASP A 256 -8.98 -4.56 12.14
N CYS A 257 -7.89 -5.21 11.70
CA CYS A 257 -6.71 -4.57 11.12
C CYS A 257 -6.24 -5.31 9.87
N VAL A 258 -5.59 -4.61 8.94
CA VAL A 258 -5.10 -5.18 7.66
C VAL A 258 -4.03 -6.26 7.87
N THR A 259 -3.24 -6.15 8.93
CA THR A 259 -2.15 -7.08 9.28
C THR A 259 -2.64 -8.35 9.95
N GLY A 260 -3.82 -8.33 10.58
CA GLY A 260 -4.42 -9.46 11.31
C GLY A 260 -3.57 -9.98 12.49
N ALA A 261 -3.84 -11.24 12.85
CA ALA A 261 -3.07 -11.97 13.87
C ALA A 261 -2.25 -13.11 13.27
N GLU A 262 -1.13 -13.44 13.89
CA GLU A 262 -0.18 -14.46 13.47
C GLU A 262 -0.25 -15.69 14.38
N VAL A 263 -0.19 -16.87 13.79
CA VAL A 263 -0.09 -18.17 14.48
C VAL A 263 1.04 -18.97 13.85
N SER A 264 1.83 -19.67 14.67
CA SER A 264 2.86 -20.58 14.16
C SER A 264 2.31 -21.99 14.09
N LEU A 265 2.45 -22.61 12.93
CA LEU A 265 2.03 -23.98 12.63
C LEU A 265 3.30 -24.82 12.43
N TYR A 266 3.46 -25.89 13.18
CA TYR A 266 4.52 -26.86 12.99
C TYR A 266 3.92 -28.10 12.31
N CYS A 267 4.27 -28.35 11.05
CA CYS A 267 3.73 -29.47 10.28
C CYS A 267 4.76 -30.56 10.00
N ARG A 268 4.43 -31.80 10.36
CA ARG A 268 5.26 -32.99 10.13
C ARG A 268 4.55 -33.98 9.20
N SER A 269 5.26 -34.55 8.23
CA SER A 269 4.75 -35.62 7.38
C SER A 269 5.32 -36.98 7.77
N SER A 270 4.55 -38.05 7.54
CA SER A 270 4.99 -39.42 7.78
C SER A 270 6.11 -39.87 6.84
N GLU A 271 6.13 -39.32 5.62
CA GLU A 271 7.14 -39.64 4.61
C GLU A 271 7.36 -38.44 3.69
N GLY A 272 8.63 -38.18 3.35
CA GLY A 272 9.01 -37.17 2.37
C GLY A 272 8.55 -35.74 2.68
N GLN A 273 8.47 -34.93 1.63
CA GLN A 273 7.96 -33.55 1.66
C GLN A 273 6.61 -33.51 0.97
N THR A 274 5.59 -32.91 1.60
CA THR A 274 4.22 -32.83 1.07
C THR A 274 3.55 -31.51 1.47
N ILE A 275 2.43 -31.18 0.82
CA ILE A 275 1.61 -30.00 1.13
C ILE A 275 0.31 -30.49 1.79
N ALA A 276 0.04 -30.02 3.00
CA ALA A 276 -1.21 -30.29 3.71
C ALA A 276 -2.20 -29.15 3.52
N ASN A 277 -3.46 -29.49 3.25
CA ASN A 277 -4.57 -28.54 3.28
C ASN A 277 -5.20 -28.56 4.68
N ILE A 278 -5.31 -27.38 5.27
CA ILE A 278 -5.84 -27.11 6.60
C ILE A 278 -7.19 -26.45 6.39
N GLU A 279 -8.27 -27.18 6.67
CA GLU A 279 -9.61 -26.62 6.58
C GLU A 279 -10.01 -26.02 7.93
N CYS A 280 -10.40 -24.75 7.92
CA CYS A 280 -10.94 -24.07 9.11
C CYS A 280 -12.37 -23.60 8.82
N THR A 281 -13.18 -23.46 9.87
CA THR A 281 -14.59 -23.04 9.79
C THR A 281 -14.82 -21.73 9.04
N THR A 282 -13.82 -20.86 8.98
CA THR A 282 -13.91 -19.56 8.29
C THR A 282 -13.08 -19.48 7.01
N GLU A 283 -11.94 -20.18 6.93
CA GLU A 283 -11.07 -20.12 5.76
C GLU A 283 -9.99 -21.20 5.77
N ASN A 284 -9.70 -21.77 4.60
CA ASN A 284 -8.68 -22.82 4.44
C ASN A 284 -7.27 -22.24 4.31
N GLN A 285 -6.26 -23.03 4.66
CA GLN A 285 -4.85 -22.71 4.50
C GLN A 285 -4.06 -23.93 4.02
N VAL A 286 -2.84 -23.70 3.55
CA VAL A 286 -1.89 -24.79 3.20
C VAL A 286 -0.65 -24.72 4.05
N ALA A 287 -0.01 -25.86 4.33
CA ALA A 287 1.28 -25.90 5.00
C ALA A 287 2.22 -26.88 4.30
N LEU A 288 3.48 -26.49 4.12
CA LEU A 288 4.54 -27.42 3.75
C LEU A 288 4.87 -28.28 4.97
N CYS A 289 4.91 -29.60 4.77
CA CYS A 289 5.17 -30.58 5.81
C CYS A 289 6.37 -31.44 5.39
N THR A 290 7.27 -31.70 6.33
CA THR A 290 8.49 -32.51 6.12
C THR A 290 8.61 -33.57 7.21
N ALA A 291 9.39 -34.62 6.96
CA ALA A 291 9.64 -35.66 7.96
C ALA A 291 10.27 -35.12 9.26
N ASN A 292 11.09 -34.07 9.17
CA ASN A 292 11.71 -33.40 10.32
C ASN A 292 10.82 -32.31 10.95
N GLY A 293 9.63 -32.10 10.39
CA GLY A 293 8.75 -31.00 10.73
C GLY A 293 9.20 -29.67 10.15
N HIS A 294 8.22 -28.84 9.77
CA HIS A 294 8.44 -27.53 9.17
C HIS A 294 7.56 -26.49 9.85
N LEU A 295 8.18 -25.41 10.32
CA LEU A 295 7.48 -24.28 10.94
C LEU A 295 6.99 -23.31 9.87
N LYS A 296 5.69 -23.07 9.83
CA LYS A 296 5.04 -22.06 8.99
C LYS A 296 4.36 -21.02 9.88
N LYS A 297 4.60 -19.74 9.61
CA LYS A 297 3.79 -18.65 10.17
C LYS A 297 2.57 -18.41 9.28
N ALA A 298 1.40 -18.45 9.87
CA ALA A 298 0.12 -18.21 9.23
C ALA A 298 -0.52 -16.93 9.79
N ARG A 299 -1.24 -16.20 8.94
CA ARG A 299 -1.95 -14.96 9.31
C ARG A 299 -3.46 -15.17 9.22
N LEU A 300 -4.20 -14.70 10.21
CA LEU A 300 -5.64 -14.85 10.37
C LEU A 300 -6.31 -13.47 10.42
N PRO A 301 -7.42 -13.25 9.69
CA PRO A 301 -8.22 -12.05 9.83
C PRO A 301 -9.15 -12.25 11.03
N LEU A 302 -8.95 -11.46 12.08
CA LEU A 302 -9.80 -11.49 13.26
C LEU A 302 -10.77 -10.32 13.19
N SER A 303 -12.06 -10.60 12.95
CA SER A 303 -13.12 -9.59 12.84
C SER A 303 -13.95 -9.40 14.10
N ASP A 304 -13.86 -10.30 15.10
CA ASP A 304 -14.65 -10.19 16.34
C ASP A 304 -13.97 -10.83 17.57
N LEU A 305 -14.01 -10.12 18.70
CA LEU A 305 -13.52 -10.57 20.01
C LEU A 305 -14.38 -11.68 20.64
N HIS A 306 -15.61 -11.88 20.15
CA HIS A 306 -16.54 -12.86 20.73
C HIS A 306 -16.08 -14.32 20.55
N ASN A 307 -15.24 -14.60 19.54
CA ASN A 307 -14.58 -15.90 19.38
C ASN A 307 -13.33 -16.07 20.26
N PHE A 308 -12.80 -14.99 20.84
CA PHE A 308 -11.59 -15.03 21.66
C PHE A 308 -11.87 -15.55 23.09
N ASN A 309 -12.98 -15.13 23.70
CA ASN A 309 -13.37 -15.57 25.05
C ASN A 309 -13.96 -17.00 25.13
N ARG A 310 -14.18 -17.67 23.98
CA ARG A 310 -14.49 -19.11 23.94
C ARG A 310 -13.25 -20.00 23.83
N MET A 311 -12.05 -19.45 23.61
CA MET A 311 -10.80 -20.21 23.42
C MET A 311 -9.97 -20.43 24.70
N HIS A 312 -10.42 -19.94 25.87
CA HIS A 312 -9.77 -20.22 27.17
C HIS A 312 -10.09 -21.59 27.78
N ARG A 313 -10.72 -22.49 27.02
CA ARG A 313 -10.63 -23.93 27.26
C ARG A 313 -9.91 -24.52 26.08
N VAL A 314 -8.81 -25.22 26.37
CA VAL A 314 -8.21 -26.29 25.55
C VAL A 314 -9.25 -26.76 24.54
N LEU A 315 -9.12 -26.38 23.27
CA LEU A 315 -9.92 -27.01 22.23
C LEU A 315 -9.47 -28.48 22.19
N PRO A 316 -10.33 -29.43 22.59
CA PRO A 316 -10.06 -30.84 22.34
C PRO A 316 -10.09 -31.01 20.82
N ARG A 317 -9.28 -31.93 20.27
CA ARG A 317 -9.41 -32.48 18.90
C ARG A 317 -10.86 -32.38 18.38
N ARG A 318 -11.15 -31.41 17.50
CA ARG A 318 -12.41 -31.09 16.74
C ARG A 318 -12.40 -29.56 16.57
N ASP A 319 -11.98 -28.96 15.46
CA ASP A 319 -12.78 -28.81 14.23
C ASP A 319 -11.90 -28.35 13.03
N CYS A 320 -10.67 -28.85 12.93
CA CYS A 320 -9.87 -28.76 11.70
C CYS A 320 -9.59 -30.17 11.21
N GLU A 321 -10.19 -30.55 10.09
CA GLU A 321 -9.83 -31.78 9.40
C GLU A 321 -8.63 -31.51 8.49
N VAL A 322 -7.61 -32.36 8.62
CA VAL A 322 -6.46 -32.35 7.73
C VAL A 322 -6.74 -33.37 6.63
N HIS A 323 -7.11 -32.88 5.46
CA HIS A 323 -7.29 -33.72 4.28
C HIS A 323 -6.02 -33.71 3.44
N SER A 324 -5.42 -34.88 3.25
CA SER A 324 -4.45 -35.10 2.17
C SER A 324 -5.23 -35.09 0.85
N GLN A 325 -5.03 -34.07 0.01
CA GLN A 325 -5.78 -33.96 -1.24
C GLN A 325 -5.46 -35.13 -2.18
N ARG A 326 -6.48 -35.96 -2.42
CA ARG A 326 -6.57 -36.85 -3.57
C ARG A 326 -6.93 -36.00 -4.79
N HIS A 327 -6.06 -35.93 -5.78
CA HIS A 327 -6.48 -35.62 -7.14
C HIS A 327 -6.72 -36.94 -7.87
N THR A 328 -7.96 -37.42 -7.83
CA THR A 328 -8.46 -38.37 -8.82
C THR A 328 -8.85 -37.60 -10.08
N PRO A 329 -8.33 -37.94 -11.27
CA PRO A 329 -8.87 -37.42 -12.51
C PRO A 329 -10.26 -38.04 -12.72
N ILE A 330 -11.31 -37.22 -12.60
CA ILE A 330 -12.63 -37.59 -13.11
C ILE A 330 -12.60 -37.31 -14.60
N CYS A 331 -12.35 -38.36 -15.40
CA CYS A 331 -12.85 -38.40 -16.76
C CYS A 331 -14.37 -38.49 -16.68
N GLN A 332 -15.07 -37.44 -17.08
CA GLN A 332 -16.47 -37.54 -17.52
C GLN A 332 -16.49 -37.37 -19.05
N ARG A 333 -17.27 -38.25 -19.68
CA ARG A 333 -17.33 -38.61 -21.11
C ARG A 333 -17.03 -37.50 -22.11
#